data_AF-A0A3C0WS00-F1
#
_entry.id   AF-A0A3C0WS00-F1
#
_cell.length_a   1.000
_cell.length_b   1.000
_cell.length_c   1.000
_cell.angle_alpha   90.00
_cell.angle_beta   90.00
_cell.angle_gamma   90.00
#
_symmetry.space_group_name_H-M   'P 1'
#
loop_
_entity.id
_entity.type
_entity.pdbx_description
1 polymer ?
#
loop_
_entity_poly.entity_id
_entity_poly.type
_entity_poly.pdbx_seq_one_letter_code
_entity_poly.pdbx_strand_id
1 'polypeptide(L)'
;MRVYPYPNSPAAEAGVPSGSILLSVDDLTVDSDTPDDAVISALRGDVGSKVVVRVTPQGATEPVSFSIERREFGIPSVSWFILPEQPALGVVKVTGFSATTADEISAAIQDVEVQGASALVLDLRDNGGGLVEAGVDVVKLFAKAGSTIIAQHQPDRADQVTRTLTNGKYADLPLLVLVNQNTASSAEIVAGALQALDRASIIGKQTYGKDTIQLVFDLTDGSSIHVTSARWSLPANPAFTSGAGIVPDFPLTLDAPADSDYYRAALEVYSSNP
;
A
#
# COMPACT_ATOMS: atom_id res chain seq x y z
N MET A 1 4.98 -17.13 -6.88
CA MET A 1 4.83 -15.86 -6.14
C MET A 1 5.13 -16.05 -4.65
N ARG A 2 5.49 -14.98 -3.91
CA ARG A 2 5.59 -15.02 -2.44
C ARG A 2 4.25 -14.67 -1.81
N VAL A 3 3.90 -15.32 -0.70
CA VAL A 3 2.66 -15.05 0.05
C VAL A 3 2.95 -14.53 1.46
N TYR A 4 2.12 -13.58 1.89
CA TYR A 4 2.21 -12.91 3.18
C TYR A 4 0.82 -12.95 3.82
N PRO A 5 0.51 -13.96 4.66
CA PRO A 5 -0.79 -14.07 5.31
C PRO A 5 -1.14 -12.82 6.11
N TYR A 6 -2.36 -12.30 5.96
CA TYR A 6 -2.80 -11.17 6.77
C TYR A 6 -2.82 -11.54 8.27
N PRO A 7 -2.55 -10.58 9.17
CA PRO A 7 -2.73 -10.78 10.61
C PRO A 7 -4.15 -11.24 10.92
N ASN A 8 -4.29 -12.18 11.85
CA ASN A 8 -5.59 -12.75 12.24
C ASN A 8 -6.41 -13.30 11.06
N SER A 9 -5.76 -13.73 9.97
CA SER A 9 -6.42 -14.44 8.87
C SER A 9 -6.41 -15.95 9.12
N PRO A 10 -7.29 -16.72 8.45
CA PRO A 10 -7.24 -18.18 8.51
C PRO A 10 -5.89 -18.77 8.13
N ALA A 11 -5.19 -18.17 7.17
CA ALA A 11 -3.86 -18.62 6.75
C ALA A 11 -2.81 -18.40 7.85
N ALA A 12 -2.87 -17.26 8.56
CA ALA A 12 -2.01 -16.99 9.70
C ALA A 12 -2.31 -17.94 10.88
N GLU A 13 -3.59 -18.19 11.18
CA GLU A 13 -4.01 -19.14 12.23
C GLU A 13 -3.62 -20.58 11.90
N ALA A 14 -3.64 -20.96 10.62
CA ALA A 14 -3.16 -22.25 10.14
C ALA A 14 -1.63 -22.37 10.16
N GLY A 15 -0.90 -21.29 10.48
CA GLY A 15 0.55 -21.29 10.63
C GLY A 15 1.32 -21.20 9.31
N VAL A 16 0.73 -20.70 8.23
CA VAL A 16 1.44 -20.46 6.97
C VAL A 16 2.55 -19.43 7.20
N PRO A 17 3.84 -19.77 6.97
CA PRO A 17 4.93 -18.84 7.24
C PRO A 17 4.90 -17.65 6.26
N SER A 18 5.12 -16.45 6.78
CA SER A 18 5.22 -15.23 5.98
C SER A 18 6.42 -15.30 5.02
N GLY A 19 6.25 -14.81 3.79
CA GLY A 19 7.29 -14.83 2.75
C GLY A 19 7.51 -16.19 2.07
N SER A 20 6.65 -17.19 2.35
CA SER A 20 6.73 -18.50 1.69
C SER A 20 6.46 -18.38 0.19
N ILE A 21 7.11 -19.24 -0.61
CA ILE A 21 6.84 -19.35 -2.05
C ILE A 21 5.62 -20.26 -2.23
N LEU A 22 4.54 -19.75 -2.82
CA LEU A 22 3.35 -20.53 -3.14
C LEU A 22 3.61 -21.41 -4.36
N LEU A 23 3.37 -22.72 -4.22
CA LEU A 23 3.53 -23.72 -5.28
C LEU A 23 2.19 -24.23 -5.83
N SER A 24 1.18 -24.36 -4.98
CA SER A 24 -0.17 -24.77 -5.41
C SER A 24 -1.27 -24.35 -4.45
N VAL A 25 -2.49 -24.24 -4.99
CA VAL A 25 -3.75 -24.05 -4.26
C VAL A 25 -4.72 -25.12 -4.74
N ASP A 26 -5.03 -26.09 -3.87
CA ASP A 26 -5.71 -27.33 -4.25
C ASP A 26 -5.03 -27.98 -5.48
N ASP A 27 -5.77 -28.16 -6.58
CA ASP A 27 -5.26 -28.74 -7.84
C ASP A 27 -4.58 -27.70 -8.77
N LEU A 28 -4.67 -26.41 -8.46
CA LEU A 28 -4.02 -25.35 -9.24
C LEU A 28 -2.54 -25.29 -8.89
N THR A 29 -1.67 -25.63 -9.85
CA THR A 29 -0.22 -25.35 -9.74
C THR A 29 0.04 -23.88 -10.01
N VAL A 30 0.91 -23.26 -9.21
CA VAL A 30 1.26 -21.84 -9.32
C VAL A 30 2.72 -21.71 -9.75
N ASP A 31 2.93 -21.12 -10.92
CA ASP A 31 4.23 -20.82 -11.50
C ASP A 31 4.34 -19.31 -11.85
N SER A 32 5.33 -18.94 -12.66
CA SER A 32 5.54 -17.55 -13.08
C SER A 32 4.50 -17.01 -14.06
N ASP A 33 3.80 -17.90 -14.75
CA ASP A 33 2.88 -17.54 -15.83
C ASP A 33 1.42 -17.59 -15.35
N THR A 34 1.21 -18.08 -14.12
CA THR A 34 -0.10 -18.18 -13.49
C THR A 34 -0.63 -16.78 -13.12
N PRO A 35 -1.79 -16.37 -13.65
CA PRO A 35 -2.38 -15.07 -13.32
C PRO A 35 -2.79 -14.94 -11.85
N ASP A 36 -2.56 -13.76 -11.26
CA ASP A 36 -2.90 -13.48 -9.86
C ASP A 36 -4.41 -13.67 -9.56
N ASP A 37 -5.27 -13.30 -10.49
CA ASP A 37 -6.73 -13.44 -10.36
C ASP A 37 -7.18 -14.91 -10.30
N ALA A 38 -6.51 -15.80 -11.04
CA ALA A 38 -6.72 -17.24 -10.95
C ALA A 38 -6.32 -17.78 -9.57
N VAL A 39 -5.18 -17.35 -9.03
CA VAL A 39 -4.74 -17.74 -7.67
C VAL A 39 -5.71 -17.24 -6.61
N ILE A 40 -6.11 -15.97 -6.67
CA ILE A 40 -7.07 -15.36 -5.75
C ILE A 40 -8.42 -16.10 -5.81
N SER A 41 -8.85 -16.49 -7.01
CA SER A 41 -10.11 -17.22 -7.19
C SER A 41 -10.05 -18.62 -6.58
N ALA A 42 -8.94 -19.33 -6.73
CA ALA A 42 -8.73 -20.65 -6.12
C ALA A 42 -8.66 -20.59 -4.57
N LEU A 43 -8.09 -19.51 -4.01
CA LEU A 43 -8.05 -19.30 -2.57
C LEU A 43 -9.45 -19.03 -1.98
N ARG A 44 -10.34 -18.39 -2.75
CA ARG A 44 -11.73 -18.14 -2.37
C ARG A 44 -12.61 -19.38 -2.52
N GLY A 45 -13.76 -19.37 -1.85
CA GLY A 45 -14.72 -20.48 -1.83
C GLY A 45 -15.70 -20.33 -0.68
N ASP A 46 -16.57 -21.34 -0.51
CA ASP A 46 -17.64 -21.29 0.49
C ASP A 46 -17.09 -21.22 1.92
N VAL A 47 -17.72 -20.43 2.77
CA VAL A 47 -17.39 -20.34 4.20
C VAL A 47 -17.55 -21.71 4.87
N GLY A 48 -16.55 -22.13 5.65
CA GLY A 48 -16.46 -23.44 6.29
C GLY A 48 -15.85 -24.54 5.40
N SER A 49 -15.68 -24.29 4.09
CA SER A 49 -14.90 -25.20 3.23
C SER A 49 -13.40 -25.13 3.54
N LYS A 50 -12.62 -26.08 3.03
CA LYS A 50 -11.16 -26.09 3.19
C LYS A 50 -10.46 -25.84 1.87
N VAL A 51 -9.31 -25.18 1.94
CA VAL A 51 -8.33 -25.05 0.86
C VAL A 51 -7.00 -25.59 1.33
N VAL A 52 -6.31 -26.34 0.47
CA VAL A 52 -4.96 -26.81 0.74
C VAL A 52 -3.97 -25.96 -0.04
N VAL A 53 -3.09 -25.26 0.65
CA VAL A 53 -1.99 -24.53 0.02
C VAL A 53 -0.69 -25.29 0.23
N ARG A 54 0.10 -25.43 -0.82
CA ARG A 54 1.45 -25.99 -0.75
C ARG A 54 2.45 -24.86 -0.95
N VAL A 55 3.35 -24.69 0.00
CA VAL A 55 4.31 -23.60 0.01
C VAL A 55 5.72 -24.12 0.31
N THR A 56 6.74 -23.42 -0.15
CA THR A 56 8.12 -23.59 0.35
C THR A 56 8.41 -22.45 1.31
N PRO A 57 8.51 -22.72 2.63
CA PRO A 57 8.93 -21.73 3.60
C PRO A 57 10.32 -21.21 3.28
N GLN A 58 10.59 -19.98 3.70
CA GLN A 58 11.90 -19.40 3.47
C GLN A 58 13.01 -20.20 4.16
N GLY A 59 14.08 -20.51 3.41
CA GLY A 59 15.22 -21.30 3.92
C GLY A 59 14.96 -22.80 4.03
N ALA A 60 13.74 -23.27 3.73
CA ALA A 60 13.43 -24.69 3.64
C ALA A 60 13.69 -25.23 2.23
N THR A 61 14.12 -26.49 2.14
CA THR A 61 14.27 -27.20 0.86
C THR A 61 13.02 -28.00 0.48
N GLU A 62 12.21 -28.39 1.47
CA GLU A 62 11.03 -29.21 1.27
C GLU A 62 9.74 -28.39 1.37
N PRO A 63 8.80 -28.55 0.42
CA PRO A 63 7.50 -27.92 0.51
C PRO A 63 6.64 -28.48 1.65
N VAL A 64 5.83 -27.62 2.26
CA VAL A 64 4.88 -27.94 3.33
C VAL A 64 3.47 -27.60 2.87
N SER A 65 2.50 -28.45 3.22
CA SER A 65 1.08 -28.22 2.92
C SER A 65 0.33 -27.76 4.16
N PHE A 66 -0.54 -26.77 3.98
CA PHE A 66 -1.41 -26.23 5.03
C PHE A 66 -2.87 -26.37 4.61
N SER A 67 -3.69 -26.97 5.47
CA SER A 67 -5.13 -27.02 5.30
C SER A 67 -5.76 -25.83 6.02
N ILE A 68 -6.38 -24.93 5.28
CA ILE A 68 -6.93 -23.68 5.79
C ILE A 68 -8.46 -23.74 5.66
N GLU A 69 -9.18 -23.41 6.73
CA GLU A 69 -10.64 -23.27 6.69
C GLU A 69 -11.01 -21.88 6.16
N ARG A 70 -11.81 -21.83 5.09
CA ARG A 70 -12.27 -20.57 4.50
C ARG A 70 -13.27 -19.92 5.45
N ARG A 71 -13.04 -18.66 5.81
CA ARG A 71 -14.00 -17.84 6.57
C ARG A 71 -14.05 -16.44 5.99
N GLU A 72 -15.16 -15.76 6.22
CA GLU A 72 -15.24 -14.32 6.00
C GLU A 72 -14.38 -13.62 7.05
N PHE A 73 -13.47 -12.75 6.60
CA PHE A 73 -12.73 -11.85 7.47
C PHE A 73 -12.56 -10.52 6.73
N GLY A 74 -12.53 -9.42 7.49
CA GLY A 74 -12.25 -8.12 6.92
C GLY A 74 -10.83 -8.12 6.34
N ILE A 75 -10.71 -7.87 5.03
CA ILE A 75 -9.41 -7.71 4.39
C ILE A 75 -8.83 -6.38 4.89
N PRO A 76 -7.71 -6.40 5.64
CA PRO A 76 -7.10 -5.17 6.10
C PRO A 76 -6.61 -4.36 4.89
N SER A 77 -6.60 -3.03 5.04
CA SER A 77 -6.10 -2.12 4.03
C SER A 77 -4.57 -2.15 3.93
N VAL A 78 -3.91 -2.72 4.93
CA VAL A 78 -2.46 -2.80 5.07
C VAL A 78 -2.01 -4.25 5.26
N SER A 79 -0.95 -4.63 4.55
CA SER A 79 -0.13 -5.81 4.86
C SER A 79 1.33 -5.38 5.01
N TRP A 80 2.14 -6.19 5.68
CA TRP A 80 3.55 -5.87 5.89
C TRP A 80 4.42 -7.10 5.97
N PHE A 81 5.70 -6.91 5.69
CA PHE A 81 6.72 -7.95 5.77
C PHE A 81 8.11 -7.35 5.85
N ILE A 82 9.05 -8.14 6.38
CA ILE A 82 10.48 -7.88 6.26
C ILE A 82 10.98 -8.56 4.99
N LEU A 83 11.77 -7.84 4.20
CA LEU A 83 12.52 -8.47 3.11
C LEU A 83 13.70 -9.22 3.69
N PRO A 84 13.80 -10.56 3.52
CA PRO A 84 14.84 -11.30 4.20
C PRO A 84 16.25 -10.97 3.71
N GLU A 85 16.36 -10.59 2.44
CA GLU A 85 17.62 -10.12 1.88
C GLU A 85 18.02 -8.74 2.43
N GLN A 86 17.08 -7.99 3.01
CA GLN A 86 17.24 -6.62 3.50
C GLN A 86 16.45 -6.37 4.80
N PRO A 87 16.86 -6.98 5.93
CA PRO A 87 16.11 -6.93 7.17
C PRO A 87 15.99 -5.53 7.79
N ALA A 88 16.82 -4.58 7.34
CA ALA A 88 16.74 -3.17 7.73
C ALA A 88 15.49 -2.47 7.18
N LEU A 89 14.85 -3.00 6.13
CA LEU A 89 13.68 -2.41 5.49
C LEU A 89 12.40 -3.19 5.87
N GLY A 90 11.51 -2.53 6.60
CA GLY A 90 10.14 -2.98 6.78
C GLY A 90 9.28 -2.50 5.63
N VAL A 91 8.66 -3.42 4.88
CA VAL A 91 7.71 -3.07 3.81
C VAL A 91 6.31 -3.06 4.40
N VAL A 92 5.62 -1.93 4.23
CA VAL A 92 4.20 -1.76 4.57
C VAL A 92 3.45 -1.45 3.29
N LYS A 93 2.69 -2.41 2.79
CA LYS A 93 1.92 -2.32 1.56
C LYS A 93 0.49 -1.89 1.88
N VAL A 94 0.04 -0.81 1.25
CA VAL A 94 -1.32 -0.28 1.41
C VAL A 94 -2.08 -0.54 0.11
N THR A 95 -3.15 -1.32 0.17
CA THR A 95 -3.95 -1.72 -1.01
C THR A 95 -5.17 -0.84 -1.22
N GLY A 96 -5.55 -0.03 -0.23
CA GLY A 96 -6.60 0.96 -0.31
C GLY A 96 -6.62 1.86 0.93
N PHE A 97 -7.44 2.91 0.92
CA PHE A 97 -7.57 3.83 2.05
C PHE A 97 -8.96 3.75 2.68
N SER A 98 -9.01 3.23 3.91
CA SER A 98 -10.20 3.13 4.76
C SER A 98 -9.98 3.92 6.05
N ALA A 99 -11.03 4.06 6.87
CA ALA A 99 -10.94 4.77 8.14
C ALA A 99 -9.92 4.15 9.13
N THR A 100 -9.55 2.88 8.95
CA THR A 100 -8.61 2.15 9.83
C THR A 100 -7.17 2.16 9.33
N THR A 101 -6.90 2.64 8.10
CA THR A 101 -5.58 2.51 7.46
C THR A 101 -4.45 3.13 8.26
N ALA A 102 -4.63 4.30 8.86
CA ALA A 102 -3.57 4.95 9.64
C ALA A 102 -3.19 4.15 10.91
N ASP A 103 -4.17 3.53 11.56
CA ASP A 103 -3.95 2.67 12.72
C ASP A 103 -3.28 1.35 12.31
N GLU A 104 -3.73 0.77 11.19
CA GLU A 104 -3.13 -0.43 10.61
C GLU A 104 -1.66 -0.20 10.21
N ILE A 105 -1.32 0.93 9.60
CA ILE A 105 0.08 1.33 9.32
C ILE A 105 0.86 1.46 10.62
N SER A 106 0.29 2.10 11.64
CA SER A 106 0.97 2.27 12.93
C SER A 106 1.29 0.93 13.61
N ALA A 107 0.37 -0.03 13.54
CA ALA A 107 0.58 -1.39 14.03
C ALA A 107 1.63 -2.14 13.20
N ALA A 108 1.58 -2.02 11.87
CA ALA A 108 2.56 -2.61 10.97
C ALA A 108 3.98 -2.10 11.23
N ILE A 109 4.16 -0.80 11.43
CA ILE A 109 5.44 -0.18 11.76
C ILE A 109 6.01 -0.76 13.06
N GLN A 110 5.17 -0.88 14.10
CA GLN A 110 5.60 -1.43 15.39
C GLN A 110 6.07 -2.89 15.25
N ASP A 111 5.38 -3.68 14.44
CA ASP A 111 5.73 -5.09 14.25
C ASP A 111 7.04 -5.26 13.46
N VAL A 112 7.24 -4.49 12.38
CA VAL A 112 8.51 -4.54 11.61
C VAL A 112 9.69 -3.97 12.41
N GLU A 113 9.47 -2.95 13.25
CA GLU A 113 10.50 -2.42 14.16
C GLU A 113 10.93 -3.48 15.19
N VAL A 114 9.99 -4.24 15.77
CA VAL A 114 10.31 -5.37 16.67
C VAL A 114 11.11 -6.46 15.95
N GLN A 115 10.89 -6.64 14.64
CA GLN A 115 11.66 -7.55 13.80
C GLN A 115 13.02 -7.00 13.36
N GLY A 116 13.37 -5.76 13.74
CA GLY A 116 14.68 -5.16 13.53
C GLY A 116 14.78 -4.20 12.33
N ALA A 117 13.65 -3.83 11.70
CA ALA A 117 13.66 -2.80 10.67
C ALA A 117 14.08 -1.43 11.23
N SER A 118 14.96 -0.74 10.53
CA SER A 118 15.42 0.62 10.85
C SER A 118 14.86 1.68 9.89
N ALA A 119 14.23 1.26 8.81
CA ALA A 119 13.58 2.12 7.83
C ALA A 119 12.32 1.47 7.28
N LEU A 120 11.41 2.32 6.79
CA LEU A 120 10.12 1.92 6.25
C LEU A 120 10.06 2.13 4.74
N VAL A 121 9.52 1.14 4.04
CA VAL A 121 9.06 1.27 2.65
C VAL A 121 7.54 1.24 2.66
N LEU A 122 6.90 2.37 2.36
CA LEU A 122 5.46 2.46 2.17
C LEU A 122 5.14 2.14 0.70
N ASP A 123 4.63 0.95 0.44
CA ASP A 123 4.30 0.49 -0.91
C ASP A 123 2.86 0.85 -1.27
N LEU A 124 2.70 1.85 -2.14
CA LEU A 124 1.41 2.36 -2.64
C LEU A 124 1.14 1.93 -4.10
N ARG A 125 1.91 0.97 -4.63
CA ARG A 125 1.71 0.45 -5.98
C ARG A 125 0.36 -0.26 -6.07
N ASP A 126 -0.30 -0.08 -7.21
CA ASP A 126 -1.62 -0.68 -7.49
C ASP A 126 -2.73 -0.27 -6.50
N ASN A 127 -2.53 0.84 -5.79
CA ASN A 127 -3.51 1.41 -4.88
C ASN A 127 -4.29 2.54 -5.58
N GLY A 128 -5.56 2.27 -5.91
CA GLY A 128 -6.45 3.22 -6.57
C GLY A 128 -6.99 4.35 -5.67
N GLY A 129 -6.61 4.37 -4.39
CA GLY A 129 -7.02 5.36 -3.39
C GLY A 129 -8.06 4.83 -2.40
N GLY A 130 -9.05 5.66 -2.10
CA GLY A 130 -10.07 5.38 -1.08
C GLY A 130 -10.53 6.68 -0.43
N LEU A 131 -10.76 6.66 0.88
CA LEU A 131 -11.14 7.85 1.63
C LEU A 131 -10.02 8.89 1.60
N VAL A 132 -10.36 10.15 1.33
CA VAL A 132 -9.40 11.26 1.28
C VAL A 132 -8.83 11.52 2.67
N GLU A 133 -9.71 11.53 3.67
CA GLU A 133 -9.37 11.75 5.07
C GLU A 133 -8.39 10.69 5.60
N ALA A 134 -8.56 9.43 5.18
CA ALA A 134 -7.63 8.36 5.51
C ALA A 134 -6.23 8.62 4.93
N GLY A 135 -6.13 9.07 3.67
CA GLY A 135 -4.86 9.48 3.07
C GLY A 135 -4.20 10.64 3.83
N VAL A 136 -5.00 11.64 4.21
CA VAL A 136 -4.53 12.76 5.05
C VAL A 136 -4.02 12.29 6.40
N ASP A 137 -4.72 11.36 7.05
CA ASP A 137 -4.32 10.82 8.35
C ASP A 137 -3.04 9.98 8.25
N VAL A 138 -2.84 9.26 7.14
CA VAL A 138 -1.56 8.60 6.85
C VAL A 138 -0.43 9.62 6.71
N VAL A 139 -0.63 10.75 6.00
CA VAL A 139 0.42 11.80 5.91
C VAL A 139 0.74 12.37 7.30
N LYS A 140 -0.26 12.57 8.16
CA LYS A 140 -0.06 13.08 9.54
C LYS A 140 0.81 12.16 10.40
N LEU A 141 0.88 10.86 10.12
CA LEU A 141 1.76 9.94 10.84
C LEU A 141 3.25 10.32 10.70
N PHE A 142 3.63 10.89 9.56
CA PHE A 142 5.02 11.16 9.18
C PHE A 142 5.36 12.65 9.08
N ALA A 143 4.37 13.54 9.01
CA ALA A 143 4.61 14.97 8.85
C ALA A 143 4.91 15.68 10.19
N LYS A 144 5.82 16.67 10.15
CA LYS A 144 6.08 17.59 11.28
C LYS A 144 4.91 18.56 11.48
N ALA A 145 4.83 19.20 12.64
CA ALA A 145 3.82 20.21 12.95
C ALA A 145 3.89 21.41 11.98
N GLY A 146 2.74 21.95 11.59
CA GLY A 146 2.63 23.10 10.70
C GLY A 146 2.70 22.79 9.20
N SER A 147 2.98 21.55 8.82
CA SER A 147 3.02 21.07 7.43
C SER A 147 1.66 21.21 6.76
N THR A 148 1.65 21.73 5.53
CA THR A 148 0.45 21.80 4.69
C THR A 148 0.35 20.53 3.85
N ILE A 149 -0.74 19.79 3.99
CA ILE A 149 -0.91 18.46 3.37
C ILE A 149 -1.64 18.59 2.03
N ILE A 150 -2.84 19.18 2.05
CA ILE A 150 -3.77 19.18 0.92
C ILE A 150 -4.62 20.45 0.96
N ALA A 151 -5.04 20.92 -0.22
CA ALA A 151 -6.16 21.84 -0.36
C ALA A 151 -7.30 21.15 -1.14
N GLN A 152 -8.53 21.28 -0.67
CA GLN A 152 -9.73 20.81 -1.36
C GLN A 152 -10.54 21.98 -1.90
N HIS A 153 -10.95 21.86 -3.16
CA HIS A 153 -11.64 22.88 -3.95
C HIS A 153 -13.04 22.36 -4.29
N GLN A 154 -14.06 22.94 -3.66
CA GLN A 154 -15.47 22.64 -3.92
C GLN A 154 -16.12 23.84 -4.62
N PRO A 155 -17.03 23.62 -5.58
CA PRO A 155 -17.87 24.69 -6.09
C PRO A 155 -18.61 25.39 -4.95
N ASP A 156 -18.70 26.72 -5.01
CA ASP A 156 -19.47 27.57 -4.09
C ASP A 156 -19.05 27.50 -2.60
N ARG A 157 -17.84 27.01 -2.31
CA ARG A 157 -17.25 26.99 -0.97
C ARG A 157 -15.83 27.55 -0.99
N ALA A 158 -15.41 28.11 0.14
CA ALA A 158 -14.01 28.47 0.33
C ALA A 158 -13.14 27.21 0.33
N ASP A 159 -11.94 27.34 -0.23
CA ASP A 159 -10.94 26.27 -0.23
C ASP A 159 -10.63 25.81 1.19
N GLN A 160 -10.59 24.49 1.38
CA GLN A 160 -10.23 23.88 2.65
C GLN A 160 -8.79 23.41 2.61
N VAL A 161 -7.94 24.06 3.41
CA VAL A 161 -6.52 23.71 3.52
C VAL A 161 -6.30 22.94 4.82
N THR A 162 -5.77 21.71 4.70
CA THR A 162 -5.45 20.88 5.85
C THR A 162 -3.99 20.99 6.23
N ARG A 163 -3.74 21.22 7.52
CA ARG A 163 -2.39 21.31 8.11
C ARG A 163 -2.25 20.39 9.32
N THR A 164 -1.02 19.95 9.60
CA THR A 164 -0.71 19.24 10.84
C THR A 164 -0.65 20.22 12.02
N LEU A 165 -1.19 19.81 13.17
CA LEU A 165 -1.12 20.60 14.41
C LEU A 165 0.04 20.16 15.32
N THR A 166 0.40 18.88 15.25
CA THR A 166 1.44 18.24 16.05
C THR A 166 2.40 17.48 15.14
N ASN A 167 3.56 17.12 15.67
CA ASN A 167 4.43 16.17 14.98
C ASN A 167 3.74 14.80 14.89
N GLY A 168 3.86 14.16 13.73
CA GLY A 168 3.51 12.77 13.54
C GLY A 168 4.35 11.85 14.42
N LYS A 169 3.76 10.73 14.83
CA LYS A 169 4.40 9.72 15.67
C LYS A 169 5.70 9.17 15.05
N TYR A 170 5.75 9.10 13.73
CA TYR A 170 6.85 8.56 12.95
C TYR A 170 7.53 9.65 12.12
N ALA A 171 7.53 10.91 12.60
CA ALA A 171 8.07 12.03 11.84
C ALA A 171 9.58 11.95 11.55
N ASP A 172 10.33 11.18 12.35
CA ASP A 172 11.78 11.02 12.23
C ASP A 172 12.21 9.63 11.73
N LEU A 173 11.27 8.72 11.43
CA LEU A 173 11.56 7.37 10.91
C LEU A 173 12.02 7.43 9.45
N PRO A 174 13.17 6.87 9.03
CA PRO A 174 13.54 6.85 7.61
C PRO A 174 12.43 6.22 6.74
N LEU A 175 12.01 6.91 5.69
CA LEU A 175 10.81 6.57 4.91
C LEU A 175 11.06 6.69 3.41
N LEU A 176 10.72 5.62 2.69
CA LEU A 176 10.64 5.57 1.24
C LEU A 176 9.21 5.24 0.82
N VAL A 177 8.79 5.74 -0.35
CA VAL A 177 7.45 5.42 -0.90
C VAL A 177 7.59 4.83 -2.28
N LEU A 178 6.95 3.69 -2.52
CA LEU A 178 6.88 3.06 -3.84
C LEU A 178 5.56 3.41 -4.52
N VAL A 179 5.65 3.79 -5.79
CA VAL A 179 4.49 4.16 -6.61
C VAL A 179 4.58 3.59 -8.03
N ASN A 180 3.43 3.42 -8.68
CA ASN A 180 3.37 3.07 -10.08
C ASN A 180 2.20 3.79 -10.78
N GLN A 181 2.00 3.53 -12.07
CA GLN A 181 0.93 4.11 -12.87
C GLN A 181 -0.50 3.83 -12.35
N ASN A 182 -0.66 2.84 -11.48
CA ASN A 182 -1.94 2.48 -10.86
C ASN A 182 -2.13 3.12 -9.48
N THR A 183 -1.11 3.78 -8.93
CA THR A 183 -1.24 4.62 -7.73
C THR A 183 -2.12 5.82 -8.06
N ALA A 184 -3.27 5.97 -7.40
CA ALA A 184 -4.25 7.01 -7.72
C ALA A 184 -4.90 7.66 -6.48
N SER A 185 -5.43 8.87 -6.65
CA SER A 185 -6.29 9.55 -5.67
C SER A 185 -5.64 9.68 -4.28
N SER A 186 -6.19 9.08 -3.22
CA SER A 186 -5.62 9.20 -1.86
C SER A 186 -4.19 8.70 -1.77
N ALA A 187 -3.79 7.72 -2.58
CA ALA A 187 -2.42 7.27 -2.67
C ALA A 187 -1.48 8.34 -3.24
N GLU A 188 -1.96 9.14 -4.21
CA GLU A 188 -1.23 10.28 -4.77
C GLU A 188 -1.15 11.45 -3.79
N ILE A 189 -2.19 11.66 -2.97
CA ILE A 189 -2.14 12.63 -1.87
C ILE A 189 -1.01 12.26 -0.91
N VAL A 190 -0.93 10.98 -0.50
CA VAL A 190 0.13 10.52 0.41
C VAL A 190 1.51 10.69 -0.22
N ALA A 191 1.72 10.16 -1.42
CA ALA A 191 3.01 10.25 -2.11
C ALA A 191 3.42 11.71 -2.34
N GLY A 192 2.54 12.51 -2.94
CA GLY A 192 2.85 13.89 -3.31
C GLY A 192 3.00 14.83 -2.12
N ALA A 193 2.25 14.63 -1.03
CA ALA A 193 2.42 15.42 0.19
C ALA A 193 3.73 15.05 0.91
N LEU A 194 4.07 13.77 1.03
CA LEU A 194 5.33 13.35 1.65
C LEU A 194 6.54 13.82 0.82
N GLN A 195 6.45 13.77 -0.50
CA GLN A 195 7.48 14.32 -1.40
C GLN A 195 7.67 15.82 -1.18
N ALA A 196 6.58 16.59 -1.18
CA ALA A 196 6.60 18.04 -1.02
C ALA A 196 7.15 18.52 0.33
N LEU A 197 6.97 17.71 1.36
CA LEU A 197 7.47 17.98 2.70
C LEU A 197 8.93 17.54 2.88
N ASP A 198 9.61 17.08 1.81
CA ASP A 198 10.93 16.45 1.85
C ASP A 198 10.98 15.33 2.91
N ARG A 199 9.86 14.63 3.06
CA ARG A 199 9.66 13.66 4.13
C ARG A 199 9.98 12.25 3.66
N ALA A 200 9.77 11.94 2.39
CA ALA A 200 10.09 10.65 1.82
C ALA A 200 10.55 10.81 0.37
N SER A 201 11.48 9.96 -0.03
CA SER A 201 11.82 9.78 -1.44
C SER A 201 10.79 8.89 -2.13
N ILE A 202 10.29 9.36 -3.27
CA ILE A 202 9.32 8.64 -4.10
C ILE A 202 10.07 7.87 -5.18
N ILE A 203 9.82 6.57 -5.26
CA ILE A 203 10.54 5.64 -6.16
C ILE A 203 9.51 4.90 -7.01
N GLY A 204 9.76 4.78 -8.32
CA GLY A 204 8.91 3.98 -9.18
C GLY A 204 8.54 4.61 -10.52
N LYS A 205 7.26 4.55 -10.88
CA LYS A 205 6.72 5.14 -12.12
C LYS A 205 5.75 6.26 -11.78
N GLN A 206 5.59 7.21 -12.71
CA GLN A 206 4.63 8.30 -12.58
C GLN A 206 3.23 7.75 -12.30
N THR A 207 2.52 8.39 -11.37
CA THR A 207 1.20 7.94 -10.89
C THR A 207 0.08 8.35 -11.84
N TYR A 208 -1.15 7.94 -11.52
CA TYR A 208 -2.29 8.02 -12.43
C TYR A 208 -2.74 9.45 -12.79
N GLY A 209 -2.69 10.40 -11.84
CA GLY A 209 -3.14 11.78 -12.02
C GLY A 209 -4.60 12.04 -11.64
N LYS A 210 -5.18 11.29 -10.71
CA LYS A 210 -6.58 11.50 -10.27
C LYS A 210 -6.66 12.53 -9.15
N ASP A 211 -7.02 13.77 -9.50
CA ASP A 211 -7.14 14.90 -8.58
C ASP A 211 -8.60 15.26 -8.20
N THR A 212 -9.55 14.37 -8.44
CA THR A 212 -10.99 14.59 -8.21
C THR A 212 -11.52 13.81 -7.00
N ILE A 213 -12.43 14.42 -6.24
CA ILE A 213 -13.21 13.78 -5.18
C ILE A 213 -14.62 13.49 -5.71
N GLN A 214 -15.09 12.26 -5.49
CA GLN A 214 -16.39 11.80 -6.00
C GLN A 214 -17.32 11.46 -4.83
N LEU A 215 -18.59 11.81 -4.99
CA LEU A 215 -19.69 11.30 -4.18
C LEU A 215 -20.28 10.08 -4.87
N VAL A 216 -20.54 9.03 -4.11
CA VAL A 216 -21.17 7.80 -4.59
C VAL A 216 -22.62 7.80 -4.11
N PHE A 217 -23.55 7.62 -5.04
CA PHE A 217 -24.98 7.49 -4.77
C PHE A 217 -25.45 6.12 -5.25
N ASP A 218 -25.83 5.26 -4.31
CA ASP A 218 -26.43 3.96 -4.63
C ASP A 218 -27.88 4.15 -5.09
N LEU A 219 -28.27 3.43 -6.15
CA LEU A 219 -29.60 3.46 -6.73
C LEU A 219 -30.42 2.24 -6.29
N THR A 220 -31.73 2.37 -6.36
CA THR A 220 -32.66 1.31 -5.91
C THR A 220 -32.57 0.00 -6.70
N ASP A 221 -31.96 0.03 -7.89
CA ASP A 221 -31.73 -1.15 -8.74
C ASP A 221 -30.38 -1.84 -8.50
N GLY A 222 -29.61 -1.38 -7.50
CA GLY A 222 -28.29 -1.92 -7.15
C GLY A 222 -27.14 -1.35 -7.97
N SER A 223 -27.41 -0.44 -8.92
CA SER A 223 -26.37 0.34 -9.59
C SER A 223 -25.92 1.54 -8.74
N SER A 224 -24.86 2.24 -9.15
CA SER A 224 -24.39 3.45 -8.46
C SER A 224 -24.03 4.57 -9.44
N ILE A 225 -24.23 5.82 -9.02
CA ILE A 225 -23.79 7.03 -9.74
C ILE A 225 -22.62 7.66 -8.98
N HIS A 226 -21.55 7.97 -9.70
CA HIS A 226 -20.35 8.61 -9.16
C HIS A 226 -20.28 10.04 -9.69
N VAL A 227 -20.48 11.03 -8.80
CA VAL A 227 -20.51 12.45 -9.17
C VAL A 227 -19.27 13.14 -8.63
N THR A 228 -18.48 13.77 -9.51
CA THR A 228 -17.35 14.60 -9.09
C THR A 228 -17.86 15.83 -8.34
N SER A 229 -17.52 15.94 -7.06
CA SER A 229 -17.99 17.01 -6.17
C SER A 229 -16.92 18.04 -5.86
N ALA A 230 -15.64 17.66 -5.96
CA ALA A 230 -14.52 18.53 -5.64
C ALA A 230 -13.26 18.12 -6.40
N ARG A 231 -12.24 18.96 -6.32
CA ARG A 231 -10.86 18.66 -6.68
C ARG A 231 -9.95 18.83 -5.48
N TRP A 232 -8.75 18.27 -5.53
CA TRP A 232 -7.71 18.55 -4.57
C TRP A 232 -6.41 18.99 -5.24
N SER A 233 -5.58 19.71 -4.47
CA SER A 233 -4.23 20.08 -4.87
C SER A 233 -3.26 19.90 -3.71
N LEU A 234 -1.95 19.96 -4.01
CA LEU A 234 -0.87 19.88 -3.03
C LEU A 234 -0.15 21.23 -2.98
N PRO A 235 -0.58 22.18 -2.12
CA PRO A 235 -0.01 23.54 -2.10
C PRO A 235 1.49 23.58 -1.77
N ALA A 236 1.99 22.57 -1.05
CA ALA A 236 3.41 22.43 -0.75
C ALA A 236 4.22 21.83 -1.91
N ASN A 237 3.56 21.26 -2.93
CA ASN A 237 4.21 20.63 -4.09
C ASN A 237 4.13 21.54 -5.32
N PRO A 238 5.15 22.35 -5.62
CA PRO A 238 5.14 23.22 -6.80
C PRO A 238 5.23 22.45 -8.13
N ALA A 239 5.67 21.19 -8.11
CA ALA A 239 5.72 20.34 -9.30
C ALA A 239 4.39 19.65 -9.61
N PHE A 240 3.46 19.60 -8.64
CA PHE A 240 2.16 18.99 -8.84
C PHE A 240 1.33 19.77 -9.88
N THR A 241 0.93 19.07 -10.94
CA THR A 241 0.01 19.58 -11.96
C THR A 241 -1.24 18.70 -11.99
N SER A 242 -2.41 19.34 -11.95
CA SER A 242 -3.70 18.67 -12.07
C SER A 242 -3.72 17.72 -13.28
N GLY A 243 -4.13 16.47 -13.06
CA GLY A 243 -4.19 15.44 -14.11
C GLY A 243 -2.86 14.80 -14.51
N ALA A 244 -1.71 15.29 -14.03
CA ALA A 244 -0.40 14.74 -14.41
C ALA A 244 0.04 13.58 -13.50
N GLY A 245 -0.38 13.57 -12.24
CA GLY A 245 0.13 12.64 -11.23
C GLY A 245 1.45 13.09 -10.61
N ILE A 246 1.97 12.28 -9.71
CA ILE A 246 3.22 12.47 -8.97
C ILE A 246 4.36 11.87 -9.77
N VAL A 247 5.37 12.69 -10.05
CA VAL A 247 6.61 12.27 -10.69
C VAL A 247 7.56 11.75 -9.60
N PRO A 248 8.06 10.50 -9.68
CA PRO A 248 8.99 9.97 -8.69
C PRO A 248 10.32 10.73 -8.69
N ASP A 249 10.94 10.87 -7.50
CA ASP A 249 12.29 11.41 -7.36
C ASP A 249 13.32 10.45 -7.99
N PHE A 250 13.06 9.15 -7.86
CA PHE A 250 13.87 8.07 -8.44
C PHE A 250 13.02 7.22 -9.40
N PRO A 251 12.92 7.64 -10.67
CA PRO A 251 12.12 6.91 -11.66
C PRO A 251 12.78 5.60 -12.08
N LEU A 252 11.99 4.52 -12.15
CA LEU A 252 12.41 3.26 -12.76
C LEU A 252 12.32 3.35 -14.29
N THR A 253 13.36 2.87 -14.97
CA THR A 253 13.45 2.94 -16.44
C THR A 253 12.87 1.70 -17.13
N LEU A 254 12.81 0.55 -16.45
CA LEU A 254 12.22 -0.68 -16.98
C LEU A 254 10.75 -0.47 -17.37
N ASP A 255 10.31 -0.99 -18.52
CA ASP A 255 8.93 -0.81 -18.99
C ASP A 255 7.92 -1.52 -18.08
N ALA A 256 8.24 -2.73 -17.65
CA ALA A 256 7.47 -3.54 -16.71
C ALA A 256 8.39 -4.04 -15.58
N PRO A 257 8.71 -3.21 -14.58
CA PRO A 257 9.54 -3.62 -13.47
C PRO A 257 8.82 -4.68 -12.63
N ALA A 258 9.53 -5.74 -12.25
CA ALA A 258 9.01 -6.71 -11.29
C ALA A 258 9.05 -6.13 -9.87
N ASP A 259 8.31 -6.74 -8.93
CA ASP A 259 8.35 -6.36 -7.51
C ASP A 259 9.77 -6.26 -6.95
N SER A 260 10.63 -7.21 -7.32
CA SER A 260 12.03 -7.23 -6.89
C SER A 260 12.83 -6.01 -7.34
N ASP A 261 12.47 -5.39 -8.47
CA ASP A 261 13.18 -4.23 -8.99
C ASP A 261 12.84 -2.97 -8.17
N TYR A 262 11.59 -2.82 -7.74
CA TYR A 262 11.18 -1.75 -6.83
C TYR A 262 11.89 -1.85 -5.48
N TYR A 263 11.91 -3.04 -4.88
CA TYR A 263 12.55 -3.24 -3.60
C TYR A 263 14.07 -3.08 -3.66
N ARG A 264 14.70 -3.49 -4.77
CA ARG A 264 16.13 -3.23 -5.02
C ARG A 264 16.42 -1.75 -5.12
N ALA A 265 15.61 -1.00 -5.89
CA ALA A 265 15.78 0.45 -6.02
C ALA A 265 15.57 1.17 -4.68
N ALA A 266 14.59 0.74 -3.87
CA ALA A 266 14.39 1.26 -2.51
C ALA A 266 15.65 1.12 -1.66
N LEU A 267 16.27 -0.06 -1.71
CA LEU A 267 17.50 -0.31 -0.99
C LEU A 267 18.67 0.55 -1.48
N GLU A 268 18.83 0.70 -2.79
CA GLU A 268 19.90 1.52 -3.37
C GLU A 268 19.78 2.99 -2.93
N VAL A 269 18.55 3.51 -2.92
CA VAL A 269 18.25 4.87 -2.42
C VAL A 269 18.55 4.97 -0.92
N TYR A 270 18.05 4.03 -0.11
CA TYR A 270 18.30 4.01 1.34
C TYR A 270 19.80 3.95 1.67
N SER A 271 20.55 3.09 0.97
CA SER A 271 21.99 2.90 1.23
C SER A 271 22.82 4.14 0.87
N SER A 272 22.31 4.97 -0.06
CA SER A 272 22.97 6.20 -0.50
C SER A 272 22.62 7.41 0.38
N ASN A 273 21.50 7.34 1.11
CA ASN A 273 20.97 8.43 1.93
C ASN A 273 20.16 7.86 3.12
N PRO A 274 20.83 7.33 4.15
CA PRO A 274 20.19 6.59 5.24
C PRO A 274 19.43 7.45 6.25
#